data_AF-A0A818DUS6-F1
#
_entry.id   AF-A0A818DUS6-F1
#
_cell.length_a   1.000
_cell.length_b   1.000
_cell.length_c   1.000
_cell.angle_alpha   90.00
_cell.angle_beta   90.00
_cell.angle_gamma   90.00
#
_symmetry.space_group_name_H-M   'P 1'
#
loop_
_entity.id
_entity.type
_entity.pdbx_description
1 polymer ?
#
loop_
_entity_poly.entity_id
_entity_poly.type
_entity_poly.pdbx_seq_one_letter_code
_entity_poly.pdbx_strand_id
1 'polypeptide(L)'
;MSMIDDIEWSGARIAEAKGIEQAEDTDEIAPTAEELTTLKRICDHIPFMARLILVCEFCERFAFIGLSGVFQNYIQFPVPGPNDKQSGAIGRGQRTATLLTTFFAFLCYLTPIVGAILADQF
;
A
#
# COMPACT_ATOMS: atom_id res chain seq x y z
N MET A 1 -15.93 12.86 18.47
CA MET A 1 -15.32 12.35 17.23
C MET A 1 -16.11 11.12 16.85
N SER A 2 -17.18 11.33 16.08
CA SER A 2 -18.25 10.35 15.90
C SER A 2 -18.01 9.55 14.62
N MET A 3 -18.23 8.24 14.72
CA MET A 3 -18.26 7.22 13.66
C MET A 3 -19.05 7.60 12.38
N ILE A 4 -19.80 8.70 12.42
CA ILE A 4 -20.55 9.27 11.29
C ILE A 4 -19.61 10.04 10.35
N ASP A 5 -18.59 10.71 10.88
CA ASP A 5 -17.63 11.51 10.09
C ASP A 5 -16.71 10.60 9.24
N ASP A 6 -16.43 9.39 9.72
CA ASP A 6 -15.60 8.39 9.02
C ASP A 6 -16.33 7.78 7.81
N ILE A 7 -17.66 7.67 7.86
CA ILE A 7 -18.50 7.13 6.78
C ILE A 7 -18.58 8.13 5.63
N GLU A 8 -18.71 9.41 5.95
CA GLU A 8 -18.80 10.48 4.96
C GLU A 8 -17.47 10.69 4.22
N TRP A 9 -16.36 10.66 4.96
CA TRP A 9 -15.01 10.70 4.40
C TRP A 9 -14.69 9.47 3.55
N SER A 10 -15.10 8.28 3.97
CA SER A 10 -14.96 7.04 3.18
C SER A 10 -15.76 7.08 1.88
N GLY A 11 -17.01 7.58 1.91
CA GLY A 11 -17.84 7.76 0.73
C GLY A 11 -17.24 8.72 -0.31
N ALA A 12 -16.61 9.80 0.15
CA ALA A 12 -15.92 10.76 -0.71
C ALA A 12 -14.71 10.13 -1.42
N ARG A 13 -13.94 9.28 -0.73
CA ARG A 13 -12.79 8.57 -1.33
C ARG A 13 -13.22 7.49 -2.33
N ILE A 14 -14.36 6.84 -2.11
CA ILE A 14 -14.93 5.88 -3.07
C ILE A 14 -15.42 6.61 -4.33
N ALA A 15 -16.01 7.81 -4.17
CA ALA A 15 -16.42 8.64 -5.30
C ALA A 15 -15.22 9.17 -6.11
N GLU A 16 -14.14 9.57 -5.43
CA GLU A 16 -12.90 10.02 -6.07
C GLU A 16 -12.15 8.86 -6.76
N ALA A 17 -12.07 7.68 -6.12
CA ALA A 17 -11.52 6.48 -6.75
C ALA A 17 -12.30 6.09 -8.02
N LYS A 18 -13.64 6.21 -7.99
CA LYS A 18 -14.49 6.05 -9.18
C LYS A 18 -14.20 7.10 -10.27
N GLY A 19 -13.89 8.33 -9.87
CA GLY A 19 -13.55 9.41 -10.80
C GLY A 19 -12.16 9.29 -11.43
N ILE A 20 -11.23 8.59 -10.77
CA ILE A 20 -9.88 8.32 -11.28
C ILE A 20 -9.88 7.09 -12.20
N GLU A 21 -10.75 6.11 -11.97
CA GLU A 21 -10.94 4.94 -12.88
C GLU A 21 -11.62 5.32 -14.21
N GLN A 22 -12.29 6.48 -14.25
CA GLN A 22 -13.01 6.96 -15.44
C GLN A 22 -12.10 7.79 -16.35
N ALA A 23 -10.96 7.21 -16.75
CA ALA A 23 -10.10 7.71 -17.81
C ALA A 23 -9.59 6.54 -18.67
N GLU A 24 -10.48 5.62 -19.02
CA GLU A 24 -10.25 4.71 -20.15
C GLU A 24 -11.50 4.79 -21.05
N ASP A 25 -11.30 5.39 -22.21
CA ASP A 25 -12.30 5.60 -23.26
C ASP A 25 -12.69 4.23 -23.84
N THR A 26 -13.78 3.65 -23.32
CA THR A 26 -14.47 2.52 -23.94
C THR A 26 -15.93 2.91 -24.04
N ASP A 27 -16.54 2.67 -25.21
CA ASP A 27 -17.92 2.98 -25.59
C ASP A 27 -18.99 2.26 -24.72
N GLU A 28 -18.95 2.41 -23.40
CA GLU A 28 -19.94 1.88 -22.48
C GLU A 28 -21.05 2.91 -22.25
N ILE A 29 -22.20 2.66 -22.86
CA ILE A 29 -23.42 3.43 -22.63
C ILE A 29 -23.79 3.29 -21.14
N ALA A 30 -23.79 4.42 -20.42
CA ALA A 30 -24.17 4.44 -19.01
C ALA A 30 -25.60 3.88 -18.83
N PRO A 31 -25.84 2.99 -17.86
CA PRO A 31 -27.14 2.32 -17.70
C PRO A 31 -28.22 3.30 -17.25
N THR A 32 -29.43 3.15 -17.78
CA THR A 32 -30.58 3.98 -17.44
C THR A 32 -31.13 3.67 -16.03
N ALA A 33 -31.87 4.61 -15.42
CA ALA A 33 -32.38 4.45 -14.06
C ALA A 33 -33.33 3.25 -13.88
N GLU A 34 -34.07 2.89 -14.93
CA GLU A 34 -34.94 1.72 -14.98
C GLU A 34 -34.14 0.41 -15.02
N GLU A 35 -33.02 0.37 -15.73
CA GLU A 35 -32.12 -0.79 -15.80
C GLU A 35 -31.38 -1.00 -14.48
N LEU A 36 -30.93 0.06 -13.82
CA LEU A 36 -30.25 -0.02 -12.52
C LEU A 36 -31.11 -0.61 -11.39
N THR A 37 -32.44 -0.49 -11.52
CA THR A 37 -33.42 -0.99 -10.54
C THR A 37 -33.97 -2.36 -10.91
N THR A 38 -34.05 -2.67 -12.21
CA THR A 38 -34.68 -3.90 -12.71
C THR A 38 -33.68 -5.02 -13.03
N LEU A 39 -32.47 -4.70 -13.48
CA LEU A 39 -31.45 -5.71 -13.81
C LEU A 39 -30.67 -6.17 -12.57
N LYS A 40 -30.36 -7.47 -12.54
CA LYS A 40 -29.52 -8.10 -11.53
C LYS A 40 -28.05 -7.69 -11.75
N ARG A 41 -27.43 -7.13 -10.72
CA ARG A 41 -25.98 -6.86 -10.71
C ARG A 41 -25.22 -8.18 -10.59
N ILE A 42 -24.41 -8.50 -11.59
CA ILE A 42 -23.50 -9.65 -11.60
C ILE A 42 -22.08 -9.06 -11.67
N CYS A 43 -21.18 -9.52 -10.82
CA CYS A 43 -19.77 -9.14 -10.92
C CYS A 43 -19.17 -9.79 -12.16
N ASP A 44 -18.52 -8.99 -12.99
CA ASP A 44 -17.77 -9.50 -14.14
C ASP A 44 -16.47 -10.17 -13.68
N HIS A 45 -15.85 -10.94 -14.58
CA HIS A 45 -14.65 -11.69 -14.27
C HIS A 45 -13.41 -10.80 -14.27
N ILE A 46 -12.72 -10.74 -13.12
CA ILE A 46 -11.47 -9.99 -13.00
C ILE A 46 -10.39 -10.66 -13.88
N PRO A 47 -9.67 -9.92 -14.73
CA PRO A 47 -8.62 -10.47 -15.59
C PRO A 47 -7.50 -11.08 -14.75
N PHE A 48 -6.84 -12.13 -15.27
CA PHE A 48 -5.79 -12.84 -14.54
C PHE A 48 -4.63 -11.93 -14.10
N MET A 49 -4.25 -10.97 -14.94
CA MET A 49 -3.18 -10.02 -14.64
C MET A 49 -3.51 -9.14 -13.43
N ALA A 50 -4.76 -8.68 -13.30
CA ALA A 50 -5.18 -7.89 -12.13
C ALA A 50 -5.08 -8.69 -10.82
N ARG A 51 -5.30 -10.01 -10.86
CA ARG A 51 -5.09 -10.88 -9.68
C ARG A 51 -3.61 -10.94 -9.26
N LEU A 52 -2.69 -10.96 -10.23
CA LEU A 52 -1.25 -10.97 -9.94
C LEU A 52 -0.78 -9.64 -9.37
N ILE A 53 -1.27 -8.51 -9.91
CA ILE A 53 -0.97 -7.18 -9.38
C ILE A 53 -1.44 -7.07 -7.93
N LEU A 54 -2.65 -7.55 -7.62
CA LEU A 54 -3.18 -7.56 -6.25
C LEU A 54 -2.30 -8.36 -5.28
N VAL A 55 -1.83 -9.54 -5.70
CA VAL A 55 -0.93 -10.37 -4.88
C VAL A 55 0.42 -9.68 -4.69
N CYS A 56 0.98 -9.07 -5.74
CA CYS A 56 2.24 -8.35 -5.65
C CYS A 56 2.15 -7.17 -4.68
N GLU A 57 1.08 -6.37 -4.78
CA GLU A 57 0.91 -5.21 -3.88
C GLU A 57 0.67 -5.66 -2.44
N PHE A 58 -0.09 -6.75 -2.23
CA PHE A 58 -0.24 -7.33 -0.90
C PHE A 58 1.10 -7.80 -0.33
N CYS A 59 1.93 -8.48 -1.13
CA CYS A 59 3.25 -8.94 -0.70
C CYS A 59 4.20 -7.77 -0.41
N GLU A 60 4.18 -6.72 -1.23
CA GLU A 60 4.98 -5.52 -0.99
C GLU A 60 4.57 -4.86 0.33
N ARG A 61 3.27 -4.64 0.55
CA ARG A 61 2.80 -3.97 1.77
C ARG A 61 3.00 -4.83 3.00
N PHE A 62 2.85 -6.14 2.87
CA PHE A 62 3.14 -7.09 3.94
C PHE A 62 4.62 -7.05 4.33
N ALA A 63 5.53 -7.10 3.35
CA ALA A 63 6.97 -7.04 3.63
C ALA A 63 7.37 -5.69 4.22
N PHE A 64 6.84 -4.58 3.70
CA PHE A 64 7.16 -3.24 4.17
C PHE A 64 6.74 -3.03 5.62
N ILE A 65 5.47 -3.32 5.95
CA ILE A 65 4.94 -3.12 7.30
C ILE A 65 5.49 -4.16 8.27
N GLY A 66 5.58 -5.43 7.84
CA GLY A 66 6.07 -6.53 8.65
C GLY A 66 7.55 -6.39 9.05
N LEU A 67 8.38 -5.85 8.15
CA LEU A 67 9.79 -5.64 8.43
C LEU A 67 10.07 -4.34 9.18
N SER A 68 9.27 -3.29 9.00
CA SER A 68 9.52 -1.95 9.57
C SER A 68 9.79 -1.96 11.08
N GLY A 69 8.97 -2.69 11.87
CA GLY A 69 9.15 -2.78 13.32
C GLY A 69 10.38 -3.61 13.73
N VAL A 70 10.62 -4.72 13.04
CA VAL A 70 11.77 -5.60 13.32
C VAL A 70 13.08 -4.93 12.93
N PHE A 71 13.10 -4.20 11.81
CA PHE A 71 14.27 -3.48 11.32
C PHE A 71 14.77 -2.45 12.33
N GLN A 72 13.85 -1.67 12.89
CA GLN A 72 14.16 -0.69 13.93
C GLN A 72 14.70 -1.38 15.19
N ASN A 73 14.06 -2.43 15.70
CA ASN A 73 14.53 -3.17 16.87
C ASN A 73 15.87 -3.88 16.66
N TYR A 74 16.09 -4.44 15.46
CA TYR A 74 17.31 -5.15 15.07
C TYR A 74 18.56 -4.26 15.18
N ILE A 75 18.44 -3.00 14.76
CA ILE A 75 19.55 -2.04 14.79
C ILE A 75 19.75 -1.47 16.20
N GLN A 76 18.66 -1.22 16.93
CA GLN A 76 18.70 -0.58 18.25
C GLN A 76 19.35 -1.45 19.32
N PHE A 77 18.87 -2.69 19.44
CA PHE A 77 19.18 -3.55 20.57
C PHE A 77 20.29 -4.54 20.20
N PRO A 78 21.15 -4.91 21.17
CA PRO A 78 22.11 -5.99 21.00
C PRO A 78 21.40 -7.35 20.97
N VAL A 79 22.15 -8.42 20.70
CA VAL A 79 21.64 -9.79 20.79
C VAL A 79 21.04 -10.01 22.18
N PRO A 80 19.77 -10.46 22.29
CA PRO A 80 19.09 -10.59 23.58
C PRO A 80 19.78 -11.64 24.47
N GLY A 81 19.97 -11.31 25.74
CA GLY A 81 20.35 -12.28 26.75
C GLY A 81 19.17 -13.18 27.17
N PRO A 82 19.41 -14.20 28.01
CA PRO A 82 18.39 -15.17 28.43
C PRO A 82 17.13 -14.56 29.07
N ASN A 83 17.23 -13.34 29.61
CA ASN A 83 16.16 -12.63 30.30
C ASN A 83 15.68 -11.37 29.57
N ASP A 84 16.25 -11.05 28.41
CA ASP A 84 15.89 -9.84 27.68
C ASP A 84 14.63 -10.07 26.85
N LYS A 85 13.64 -9.19 27.04
CA LYS A 85 12.37 -9.25 26.32
C LYS A 85 12.45 -8.67 24.91
N GLN A 86 13.50 -7.91 24.63
CA GLN A 86 13.62 -7.09 23.42
C GLN A 86 14.60 -7.76 22.45
N SER A 87 14.08 -8.20 21.29
CA SER A 87 14.90 -8.84 20.26
C SER A 87 15.70 -7.81 19.47
N GLY A 88 17.00 -8.08 19.28
CA GLY A 88 17.93 -7.23 18.55
C GLY A 88 19.17 -7.99 18.09
N ALA A 89 20.10 -7.30 17.43
CA ALA A 89 21.39 -7.88 17.06
C ALA A 89 22.54 -6.87 17.07
N ILE A 90 22.35 -5.69 16.48
CA ILE A 90 23.47 -4.77 16.19
C ILE A 90 23.84 -3.89 17.39
N GLY A 91 22.87 -3.50 18.24
CA GLY A 91 23.13 -2.70 19.44
C GLY A 91 23.69 -1.29 19.18
N ARG A 92 23.39 -0.67 18.02
CA ARG A 92 23.90 0.66 17.63
C ARG A 92 23.12 1.82 18.23
N GLY A 93 22.16 1.52 19.09
CA GLY A 93 21.36 2.47 19.81
C GLY A 93 20.29 3.17 18.96
N GLN A 94 19.47 3.93 19.67
CA GLN A 94 18.24 4.55 19.22
C GLN A 94 18.47 5.55 18.07
N ARG A 95 19.53 6.37 18.18
CA ARG A 95 19.87 7.40 17.19
C ARG A 95 20.25 6.81 15.83
N THR A 96 21.10 5.78 15.83
CA THR A 96 21.57 5.15 14.58
C THR A 96 20.43 4.41 13.89
N ALA A 97 19.59 3.71 14.65
CA ALA A 97 18.45 2.99 14.11
C ALA A 97 17.47 3.92 13.40
N THR A 98 17.07 5.02 14.04
CA THR A 98 16.18 6.00 13.40
C THR A 98 16.80 6.60 12.15
N LEU A 99 18.09 6.95 12.19
CA LEU A 99 18.78 7.48 11.02
C LEU A 99 18.77 6.50 9.84
N LEU A 100 19.03 5.22 10.10
CA LEU A 100 19.07 4.19 9.05
C LEU A 100 17.67 3.90 8.50
N THR A 101 16.65 3.87 9.36
CA THR A 101 15.25 3.69 8.96
C THR A 101 14.75 4.86 8.11
N THR A 102 15.05 6.10 8.50
CA THR A 102 14.71 7.26 7.68
C THR A 102 15.49 7.30 6.37
N PHE A 103 16.76 6.88 6.37
CA PHE A 103 17.55 6.78 5.15
C PHE A 103 17.01 5.71 4.19
N PHE A 104 16.57 4.57 4.71
CA PHE A 104 15.91 3.54 3.91
C PHE A 104 14.61 4.06 3.30
N ALA A 105 13.79 4.78 4.08
CA ALA A 105 12.58 5.43 3.56
C ALA A 105 12.90 6.44 2.45
N PHE A 106 13.98 7.21 2.58
CA PHE A 106 14.46 8.10 1.52
C PHE A 106 14.78 7.34 0.23
N LEU A 107 15.48 6.20 0.32
CA LEU A 107 15.77 5.37 -0.84
C LEU A 107 14.50 4.78 -1.46
N CYS A 108 13.51 4.39 -0.66
CA CYS A 108 12.20 3.92 -1.16
C CYS A 108 11.48 4.99 -2.00
N TYR A 109 11.65 6.27 -1.71
CA TYR A 109 11.09 7.35 -2.53
C TYR A 109 11.96 7.70 -3.74
N LEU A 110 13.28 7.53 -3.66
CA LEU A 110 14.18 7.80 -4.78
C LEU A 110 14.12 6.72 -5.86
N THR A 111 14.03 5.45 -5.45
CA THR A 111 14.04 4.28 -6.34
C THR A 111 12.96 4.31 -7.43
N PRO A 112 11.67 4.61 -7.17
CA PRO A 112 10.65 4.65 -8.21
C PRO A 112 10.89 5.78 -9.22
N ILE A 113 11.52 6.90 -8.84
CA ILE A 113 11.87 7.98 -9.77
C ILE A 113 12.93 7.47 -10.76
N VAL A 114 13.98 6.84 -10.26
CA VAL A 114 15.04 6.27 -11.11
C VAL A 114 14.48 5.13 -11.96
N GLY A 115 13.64 4.27 -11.38
CA GLY A 115 12.98 3.17 -12.07
C GLY A 115 12.06 3.65 -13.19
N ALA A 116 11.29 4.72 -12.97
CA ALA A 116 10.41 5.31 -13.99
C ALA A 116 11.20 5.85 -15.18
N ILE A 117 12.31 6.57 -14.93
CA ILE A 117 13.17 7.08 -16.00
C ILE A 117 13.76 5.93 -16.84
N LEU A 118 14.18 4.84 -16.18
CA LEU A 118 14.72 3.68 -16.88
C LEU A 118 13.64 2.92 -17.67
N ALA A 119 12.44 2.76 -17.12
CA ALA A 119 11.33 2.07 -17.78
C ALA A 119 10.71 2.87 -18.93
N ASP A 120 10.84 4.19 -18.94
CA ASP A 120 10.34 5.05 -20.02
C ASP A 120 11.32 5.12 -21.20
N GLN A 121 12.60 4.82 -20.97
CA GLN A 121 13.64 4.86 -22.00
C GLN A 121 13.90 3.50 -22.68
N PHE A 122 13.38 2.39 -22.15
CA PHE A 122 13.59 1.03 -22.64
C PHE A 122 12.29 0.22 -22.65
#